data_AF-A0A933I300-F1
#
_entry.id   AF-A0A933I300-F1
#
_cell.length_a   1.000
_cell.length_b   1.000
_cell.length_c   1.000
_cell.angle_alpha   90.00
_cell.angle_beta   90.00
_cell.angle_gamma   90.00
#
_symmetry.space_group_name_H-M   'P 1'
#
loop_
_entity.id
_entity.type
_entity.pdbx_description
1 polymer ?
#
loop_
_entity_poly.entity_id
_entity_poly.type
_entity_poly.pdbx_seq_one_letter_code
_entity_poly.pdbx_strand_id
1 'polypeptide(L)'
;MNNRCFCNKAFTLMEILVSMIIFSLLVMSFAALIVTGKRYIASSRARIAGGEIGKYFLDPLQLQVRQDQWGNNCLSAGINCDTANWIDPSSGIVYTPAYNFSDVNNLRKLKLTLTWNEPQ
;
A
#
# COMPACT_ATOMS: atom_id res chain seq x y z
N MET A 1 43.18 36.98 47.05
CA MET A 1 42.01 37.36 46.24
C MET A 1 42.21 36.84 44.82
N ASN A 2 41.51 35.79 44.40
CA ASN A 2 41.45 35.42 42.99
C ASN A 2 40.16 34.66 42.67
N ASN A 3 39.03 35.40 42.64
CA ASN A 3 37.71 34.88 42.29
C ASN A 3 37.37 35.21 40.83
N ARG A 4 38.14 34.70 39.87
CA ARG A 4 37.81 34.85 38.44
C ARG A 4 38.14 33.60 37.64
N CYS A 5 37.32 32.55 37.72
CA CYS A 5 37.31 31.50 36.68
C CYS A 5 36.11 30.51 36.75
N PHE A 6 34.90 30.95 37.11
CA PHE A 6 33.72 30.06 37.08
C PHE A 6 32.69 30.41 35.99
N CYS A 7 32.59 31.67 35.55
CA CYS A 7 31.60 32.07 34.54
C CYS A 7 31.79 31.36 33.19
N ASN A 8 33.03 31.22 32.71
CA ASN A 8 33.28 30.59 31.40
C ASN A 8 32.89 29.10 31.37
N LYS A 9 33.03 28.38 32.49
CA LYS A 9 32.65 26.97 32.60
C LYS A 9 31.13 26.77 32.64
N ALA A 10 30.40 27.72 33.23
CA ALA A 10 28.94 27.70 33.26
C ALA A 10 28.34 27.95 31.86
N PHE A 11 28.95 28.84 31.07
CA PHE A 11 28.55 29.07 29.67
C PHE A 11 28.75 27.83 28.79
N THR A 12 29.90 27.14 28.89
CA THR A 12 30.15 25.91 28.12
C THR A 12 29.23 24.75 28.51
N LEU A 13 28.80 24.68 29.79
CA LEU A 13 27.87 23.63 30.25
C LEU A 13 26.46 23.88 29.70
N MET A 14 25.99 25.14 29.71
CA MET A 14 24.71 25.50 29.10
C MET A 14 24.70 25.20 27.60
N GLU A 15 25.77 25.52 26.88
CA GLU A 15 25.89 25.27 25.44
C GLU A 15 25.79 23.77 25.09
N ILE A 16 26.42 22.91 25.90
CA ILE A 16 26.32 21.45 25.73
C ILE A 16 24.90 20.96 26.00
N LEU A 17 24.22 21.47 27.03
CA LEU A 17 22.83 21.11 27.33
C LEU A 17 21.88 21.49 26.20
N VAL A 18 22.00 22.72 25.68
CA VAL A 18 21.17 23.18 24.55
C VAL A 18 21.45 22.35 23.30
N SER A 19 22.72 22.06 23.03
CA SER A 19 23.11 21.21 21.89
C SER A 19 22.57 19.78 22.00
N MET A 20 22.57 19.18 23.20
CA MET A 20 21.98 17.85 23.43
C MET A 20 20.46 17.84 23.21
N ILE A 21 19.75 18.88 23.65
CA ILE A 21 18.30 18.99 23.44
C ILE A 21 18.00 19.07 21.94
N ILE A 22 18.69 19.95 21.21
CA ILE A 22 18.51 20.09 19.75
C ILE A 22 18.83 18.77 19.05
N PHE A 23 19.92 18.10 19.43
CA PHE A 23 20.32 16.83 18.84
C PHE A 23 19.26 15.73 19.08
N SER A 24 18.69 15.64 20.28
CA SER A 24 17.65 14.64 20.59
C SER A 24 16.38 14.84 19.75
N LEU A 25 15.98 16.08 19.51
CA LEU A 25 14.83 16.43 18.66
C LEU A 25 15.07 16.04 17.21
N LEU A 26 16.29 16.24 16.70
CA LEU A 26 16.66 15.85 15.34
C LEU A 26 16.61 14.33 15.18
N VAL A 27 17.21 13.57 16.10
CA VAL A 27 17.20 12.10 16.05
C VAL A 27 15.77 11.55 16.09
N MET A 28 14.91 12.10 16.95
CA MET A 28 13.50 11.70 17.00
C MET A 28 12.76 12.00 15.69
N SER A 29 13.04 13.15 15.07
CA SER A 29 12.46 13.54 13.78
C SER A 29 12.89 12.59 12.66
N PHE A 30 14.17 12.19 12.63
CA PHE A 30 14.66 11.21 11.65
C PHE A 30 14.04 9.82 11.85
N ALA A 31 13.88 9.37 13.10
CA ALA A 31 13.24 8.08 13.38
C ALA A 31 11.80 8.05 12.85
N ALA A 32 11.03 9.13 13.06
CA ALA A 32 9.66 9.26 12.55
C ALA A 32 9.62 9.23 11.00
N LEU A 33 10.58 9.88 10.33
CA LEU A 33 10.70 9.86 8.87
C LEU A 33 11.00 8.45 8.34
N ILE A 34 11.87 7.69 9.01
CA ILE A 34 12.19 6.31 8.60
C ILE A 34 10.94 5.41 8.68
N VAL A 35 10.17 5.50 9.77
CA VAL A 35 8.94 4.72 9.93
C VAL A 35 7.92 5.08 8.85
N THR A 36 7.73 6.37 8.61
CA THR A 36 6.80 6.86 7.59
C THR A 36 7.25 6.46 6.18
N GLY A 37 8.56 6.56 5.91
CA GLY A 37 9.15 6.16 4.63
C GLY A 37 8.97 4.67 4.35
N LYS A 38 9.16 3.80 5.35
CA LYS A 38 8.89 2.36 5.21
C LYS A 38 7.44 2.08 4.83
N ARG A 39 6.48 2.71 5.53
CA ARG A 39 5.05 2.55 5.25
C ARG A 39 4.68 3.06 3.85
N TYR A 40 5.28 4.16 3.42
CA TYR A 40 5.08 4.70 2.09
C TYR A 40 5.58 3.74 0.99
N ILE A 41 6.80 3.19 1.16
CA ILE A 41 7.37 2.23 0.20
C ILE A 41 6.53 0.96 0.14
N ALA A 42 6.10 0.43 1.28
CA ALA A 42 5.22 -0.74 1.34
C ALA A 42 3.90 -0.49 0.58
N SER A 43 3.23 0.62 0.87
CA SER A 43 1.98 1.00 0.18
C SER A 43 2.17 1.18 -1.33
N SER A 44 3.31 1.75 -1.76
CA SER A 44 3.63 1.90 -3.18
C SER A 44 3.81 0.54 -3.87
N ARG A 45 4.54 -0.39 -3.25
CA ARG A 45 4.70 -1.75 -3.75
C ARG A 45 3.37 -2.50 -3.81
N ALA A 46 2.53 -2.34 -2.80
CA ALA A 46 1.20 -2.96 -2.76
C ALA A 46 0.29 -2.46 -3.90
N ARG A 47 0.38 -1.18 -4.29
CA ARG A 47 -0.37 -0.65 -5.44
C ARG A 47 0.08 -1.25 -6.76
N ILE A 48 1.40 -1.39 -6.95
CA ILE A 48 1.95 -2.01 -8.16
C ILE A 48 1.56 -3.48 -8.23
N ALA A 49 1.77 -4.23 -7.14
CA ALA A 49 1.40 -5.64 -7.05
C ALA A 49 -0.12 -5.84 -7.24
N GLY A 50 -0.95 -4.99 -6.63
CA GLY A 50 -2.40 -5.02 -6.81
C GLY A 50 -2.84 -4.75 -8.25
N GLY A 51 -2.10 -3.94 -9.01
CA GLY A 51 -2.33 -3.75 -10.44
C GLY A 51 -2.06 -5.00 -11.27
N GLU A 52 -0.90 -5.64 -11.04
CA GLU A 52 -0.53 -6.89 -11.72
C GLU A 52 -1.48 -8.05 -11.36
N ILE A 53 -1.84 -8.17 -10.09
CA ILE A 53 -2.80 -9.16 -9.63
C ILE A 53 -4.20 -8.86 -10.21
N GLY A 54 -4.61 -7.59 -10.24
CA GLY A 54 -5.87 -7.20 -10.86
C GLY A 54 -5.91 -7.57 -12.34
N LYS A 55 -4.79 -7.42 -13.05
CA LYS A 55 -4.65 -7.86 -14.43
C LYS A 55 -4.81 -9.37 -14.57
N TYR A 56 -4.23 -10.16 -13.68
CA TYR A 56 -4.40 -11.62 -13.67
C TYR A 56 -5.88 -12.06 -13.66
N PHE A 57 -6.74 -11.37 -12.90
CA PHE A 57 -8.18 -11.65 -12.88
C PHE A 57 -8.94 -11.10 -14.10
N LEU A 58 -8.42 -10.05 -14.75
CA LEU A 58 -9.05 -9.42 -15.92
C LEU A 58 -8.67 -10.07 -17.25
N ASP A 59 -7.46 -10.58 -17.40
CA ASP A 59 -6.95 -11.18 -18.62
C ASP A 59 -7.83 -12.35 -19.14
N PRO A 60 -8.27 -13.33 -18.33
CA PRO A 60 -9.11 -14.43 -18.83
C PRO A 60 -10.51 -13.96 -19.27
N LEU A 61 -11.00 -12.84 -18.75
CA LEU A 61 -12.30 -12.28 -19.13
C LEU A 61 -12.31 -11.80 -20.58
N GLN A 62 -11.17 -11.36 -21.13
CA GLN A 62 -11.11 -10.95 -22.54
C GLN A 62 -11.50 -12.09 -23.50
N LEU A 63 -11.20 -13.34 -23.13
CA LEU A 63 -11.57 -14.52 -23.92
C LEU A 63 -13.08 -14.80 -23.90
N GLN A 64 -13.80 -14.34 -22.88
CA GLN A 64 -15.24 -14.55 -22.73
C GLN A 64 -16.08 -13.53 -23.53
N VAL A 65 -15.44 -12.61 -24.27
CA VAL A 65 -16.16 -11.65 -25.14
C VAL A 65 -16.56 -12.28 -26.49
N ARG A 66 -16.13 -13.52 -26.77
CA ARG A 66 -16.46 -14.22 -28.00
C ARG A 66 -17.98 -14.48 -28.13
N GLN A 67 -18.48 -14.39 -29.36
CA GLN A 67 -19.91 -14.57 -29.68
C GLN A 67 -20.46 -15.95 -29.28
N ASP A 68 -19.63 -17.00 -29.26
CA ASP A 68 -20.02 -18.36 -28.89
C ASP A 68 -20.28 -18.55 -27.39
N GLN A 69 -19.88 -17.59 -26.54
CA GLN A 69 -20.08 -17.66 -25.08
C GLN A 69 -21.04 -16.60 -24.54
N TRP A 70 -21.71 -15.82 -25.39
CA TRP A 70 -22.65 -14.81 -24.95
C TRP A 70 -23.84 -15.43 -24.18
N GLY A 71 -24.09 -14.91 -22.97
CA GLY A 71 -25.21 -15.30 -22.12
C GLY A 71 -24.90 -16.33 -21.03
N ASN A 72 -23.74 -16.99 -21.05
CA ASN A 72 -23.37 -17.99 -20.04
C ASN A 72 -21.92 -17.86 -19.56
N ASN A 73 -21.51 -16.63 -19.29
CA ASN A 73 -20.16 -16.32 -18.80
C ASN A 73 -20.17 -15.21 -17.76
N CYS A 74 -19.02 -14.96 -17.13
CA CYS A 74 -18.91 -13.98 -16.06
C CYS A 74 -19.27 -12.57 -16.55
N LEU A 75 -18.82 -12.20 -17.75
CA LEU A 75 -19.06 -10.87 -18.34
C LEU A 75 -20.52 -10.57 -18.65
N SER A 76 -21.28 -11.54 -19.18
CA SER A 76 -22.65 -11.34 -19.67
C SER A 76 -23.73 -11.72 -18.65
N ALA A 77 -23.52 -12.79 -17.88
CA ALA A 77 -24.49 -13.32 -16.93
C ALA A 77 -24.07 -13.13 -15.47
N GLY A 78 -22.80 -12.77 -15.19
CA GLY A 78 -22.27 -12.75 -13.82
C GLY A 78 -22.10 -14.15 -13.22
N ILE A 79 -22.14 -15.19 -14.06
CA ILE A 79 -22.08 -16.60 -13.66
C ILE A 79 -20.66 -17.11 -13.93
N ASN A 80 -20.11 -17.96 -13.05
CA ASN A 80 -18.76 -18.52 -13.15
C ASN A 80 -17.64 -17.44 -13.14
N CYS A 81 -17.84 -16.35 -12.41
CA CYS A 81 -16.75 -15.43 -12.10
C CYS A 81 -15.81 -16.06 -11.06
N ASP A 82 -14.50 -15.81 -11.20
CA ASP A 82 -13.52 -16.26 -10.20
C ASP A 82 -13.89 -15.70 -8.82
N THR A 83 -13.86 -16.54 -7.80
CA THR A 83 -14.13 -16.14 -6.41
C THR A 83 -12.82 -15.92 -5.65
N ALA A 84 -12.91 -15.74 -4.33
CA ALA A 84 -11.74 -15.65 -3.47
C ALA A 84 -10.76 -16.79 -3.75
N ASN A 85 -9.51 -16.45 -4.11
CA ASN A 85 -8.53 -17.43 -4.55
C ASN A 85 -7.13 -17.14 -4.00
N TRP A 86 -6.37 -18.22 -3.84
CA TRP A 86 -4.96 -18.20 -3.46
C TRP A 86 -4.13 -18.20 -4.73
N ILE A 87 -3.58 -17.05 -5.10
CA ILE A 87 -2.68 -16.96 -6.27
C ILE A 87 -1.35 -17.65 -5.95
N ASP A 88 -0.89 -17.47 -4.71
CA ASP A 88 0.26 -18.17 -4.16
C ASP A 88 -0.11 -18.78 -2.79
N PRO A 89 -0.29 -20.11 -2.72
CA PRO A 89 -0.61 -20.80 -1.47
C PRO A 89 0.43 -20.61 -0.37
N SER A 90 1.70 -20.32 -0.73
CA SER A 90 2.78 -20.11 0.24
C SER A 90 2.73 -18.75 0.91
N SER A 91 2.07 -17.77 0.27
CA SER A 91 1.97 -16.40 0.78
C SER A 91 0.99 -16.24 1.93
N GLY A 92 0.02 -17.15 2.10
CA GLY A 92 -1.02 -16.99 3.10
C GLY A 92 -2.03 -15.87 2.81
N ILE A 93 -2.00 -15.26 1.62
CA ILE A 93 -2.88 -14.14 1.25
C ILE A 93 -4.05 -14.62 0.39
N VAL A 94 -5.27 -14.32 0.84
CA VAL A 94 -6.50 -14.52 0.07
C VAL A 94 -6.89 -13.23 -0.63
N TYR A 95 -6.99 -13.29 -1.95
CA TYR A 95 -7.49 -12.18 -2.76
C TYR A 95 -8.96 -12.38 -3.04
N THR A 96 -9.78 -11.40 -2.71
CA THR A 96 -11.23 -11.46 -2.89
C THR A 96 -11.65 -10.49 -4.01
N PRO A 97 -11.97 -10.99 -5.20
CA PRO A 97 -12.45 -10.16 -6.30
C PRO A 97 -13.95 -9.86 -6.17
N ALA A 98 -14.34 -8.62 -6.46
CA ALA A 98 -15.73 -8.19 -6.57
C ALA A 98 -15.97 -7.60 -7.97
N TYR A 99 -16.79 -8.28 -8.76
CA TYR A 99 -17.15 -7.88 -10.12
C TYR A 99 -18.45 -7.10 -10.12
N ASN A 100 -18.40 -5.85 -10.57
CA ASN A 100 -19.57 -4.99 -10.72
C ASN A 100 -19.78 -4.69 -12.21
N PHE A 101 -20.98 -4.98 -12.71
CA PHE A 101 -21.34 -4.78 -14.10
C PHE A 101 -22.29 -3.59 -14.24
N SER A 102 -22.12 -2.83 -15.31
CA SER A 102 -23.01 -1.72 -15.66
C SER A 102 -23.03 -1.54 -17.18
N ASP A 103 -24.18 -1.22 -17.76
CA ASP A 103 -24.27 -0.93 -19.18
C ASP A 103 -24.14 0.58 -19.43
N VAL A 104 -23.28 0.97 -20.36
CA VAL A 104 -22.99 2.35 -20.73
C VAL A 104 -22.89 2.44 -22.25
N ASN A 105 -23.80 3.18 -22.90
CA ASN A 105 -23.80 3.40 -24.36
C ASN A 105 -23.74 2.09 -25.19
N ASN A 106 -24.59 1.10 -24.86
CA ASN A 106 -24.60 -0.23 -25.48
C ASN A 106 -23.29 -1.04 -25.32
N LEU A 107 -22.39 -0.61 -24.44
CA LEU A 107 -21.21 -1.36 -24.02
C LEU A 107 -21.40 -1.83 -22.58
N ARG A 108 -21.01 -3.09 -22.32
CA ARG A 108 -20.99 -3.60 -20.96
C ARG A 108 -19.67 -3.25 -20.30
N LYS A 109 -19.74 -2.45 -19.24
CA LYS A 109 -18.60 -2.06 -18.42
C LYS A 109 -18.50 -3.02 -17.23
N LEU A 110 -17.30 -3.54 -17.02
CA LEU A 110 -16.94 -4.30 -15.83
C LEU A 110 -16.01 -3.46 -14.96
N LYS A 111 -16.31 -3.42 -13.66
CA LYS A 111 -15.42 -2.88 -12.63
C LYS A 111 -15.05 -4.00 -11.66
N LEU A 112 -13.79 -4.43 -11.73
CA LEU A 112 -13.20 -5.33 -10.74
C LEU A 112 -12.67 -4.52 -9.55
N THR A 113 -13.06 -4.89 -8.34
CA THR A 113 -12.46 -4.40 -7.10
C THR A 113 -11.83 -5.57 -6.37
N LEU A 114 -10.54 -5.48 -6.07
CA LEU A 114 -9.80 -6.53 -5.38
C LEU A 114 -9.56 -6.10 -3.93
N THR A 115 -9.88 -6.97 -2.98
CA THR A 115 -9.58 -6.75 -1.56
C THR A 115 -8.72 -7.88 -1.02
N TRP A 116 -7.75 -7.54 -0.17
CA TRP A 116 -6.90 -8.49 0.53
C TRP A 116 -6.38 -7.85 1.84
N ASN A 117 -5.94 -8.69 2.76
CA ASN A 117 -5.25 -8.24 3.97
C ASN A 117 -3.74 -8.26 3.71
N GLU A 118 -3.11 -7.10 3.81
CA GLU A 118 -1.66 -6.99 3.70
C GLU A 118 -1.01 -7.55 4.97
N PRO A 119 -0.04 -8.47 4.87
CA PRO A 119 0.71 -8.94 6.04
C PRO A 119 1.47 -7.76 6.68
N GLN A 120 1.41 -7.67 8.01
CA GLN A 120 2.07 -6.62 8.79
C GLN A 120 3.58 -6.80 8.89
#